data_AF-A0A6P6RRR8-F1
#
_entry.id   AF-A0A6P6RRR8-F1
#
_cell.length_a   1.000
_cell.length_b   1.000
_cell.length_c   1.000
_cell.angle_alpha   90.00
_cell.angle_beta   90.00
_cell.angle_gamma   90.00
#
_symmetry.space_group_name_H-M   'P 1'
#
loop_
_entity.id
_entity.type
_entity.pdbx_description
1 polymer ?
#
loop_
_entity_poly.entity_id
_entity_poly.type
_entity_poly.pdbx_seq_one_letter_code
_entity_poly.pdbx_strand_id
1 'polypeptide(L)'
;MEGSKSNPTVANALQSKKLRVSINLKGTLLDPVDLTVRTSILGDFLRLCRLSSLYTVTQVADDAEEEKILDILEKCASFETGLNRHRVMFCDTCHGAVSMIRQLQPQMHIEDNGWITTQLEGKVPRVCPAKEGLKFLEQSLRSHRS
;
A
#
# COMPACT_ATOMS: atom_id res chain seq x y z
N MET A 1 34.36 19.18 -33.55
CA MET A 1 32.93 19.52 -33.41
C MET A 1 32.18 18.22 -33.65
N GLU A 2 31.94 17.47 -32.58
CA GLU A 2 30.65 17.46 -31.86
C GLU A 2 29.57 16.75 -32.71
N GLY A 3 28.93 15.66 -32.28
CA GLY A 3 28.84 15.14 -30.93
C GLY A 3 28.39 13.67 -30.91
N SER A 4 28.82 13.03 -29.83
CA SER A 4 28.43 11.70 -29.39
C SER A 4 26.91 11.63 -29.25
N LYS A 5 26.25 10.83 -30.10
CA LYS A 5 24.88 10.37 -29.82
C LYS A 5 24.98 9.33 -28.70
N SER A 6 24.67 9.75 -27.48
CA SER A 6 24.44 8.83 -26.36
C SER A 6 23.28 7.91 -26.71
N ASN A 7 23.56 6.62 -26.78
CA ASN A 7 22.59 5.57 -27.04
C ASN A 7 21.76 5.35 -25.75
N PRO A 8 20.42 5.48 -25.75
CA PRO A 8 19.61 5.40 -24.52
C PRO A 8 19.40 3.96 -24.00
N THR A 9 20.33 3.04 -24.28
CA THR A 9 20.05 1.59 -24.34
C THR A 9 20.28 0.81 -23.04
N VAL A 10 20.56 1.43 -21.89
CA VAL A 10 20.79 0.65 -20.66
C VAL A 10 20.20 1.26 -19.38
N ALA A 11 19.90 2.55 -19.36
CA ALA A 11 19.41 3.23 -18.14
C ALA A 11 17.96 2.87 -17.76
N ASN A 12 17.15 2.38 -18.70
CA ASN A 12 15.73 2.06 -18.47
C ASN A 12 15.44 0.56 -18.26
N ALA A 13 16.43 -0.33 -18.43
CA ALA A 13 16.22 -1.78 -18.34
C ALA A 13 16.32 -2.36 -16.91
N LEU A 14 16.59 -1.51 -15.91
CA LEU A 14 16.68 -1.87 -14.50
C LEU A 14 15.74 -1.03 -13.62
N GLN A 15 14.55 -0.65 -14.13
CA GLN A 15 13.44 -0.43 -13.19
C GLN A 15 13.10 -1.78 -12.58
N SER A 16 13.77 -2.12 -11.47
CA SER A 16 13.33 -3.21 -10.60
C SER A 16 11.82 -3.03 -10.38
N LYS A 17 11.03 -4.07 -10.69
CA LYS A 17 9.57 -4.00 -10.50
C LYS A 17 9.31 -3.55 -9.06
N LYS A 18 8.72 -2.36 -8.89
CA LYS A 18 8.32 -1.86 -7.56
C LYS A 18 7.47 -2.93 -6.89
N LEU A 19 7.81 -3.27 -5.64
CA LEU A 19 7.08 -4.25 -4.84
C LEU A 19 5.58 -3.92 -4.85
N ARG A 20 4.72 -4.88 -5.19
CA ARG A 20 3.27 -4.70 -5.11
C ARG A 20 2.80 -5.01 -3.71
N VAL A 21 2.24 -4.01 -3.03
CA VAL A 21 1.78 -4.11 -1.64
C VAL A 21 0.32 -3.70 -1.59
N SER A 22 -0.49 -4.39 -0.80
CA SER A 22 -1.81 -3.91 -0.41
C SER A 22 -1.91 -3.71 1.10
N ILE A 23 -2.71 -2.76 1.54
CA ILE A 23 -2.92 -2.43 2.95
C ILE A 23 -4.38 -2.11 3.24
N ASN A 24 -4.92 -2.63 4.34
CA ASN A 24 -6.16 -2.12 4.93
C ASN A 24 -5.84 -0.85 5.72
N LEU A 25 -6.49 0.29 5.44
CA LEU A 25 -6.17 1.55 6.13
C LEU A 25 -6.64 1.56 7.58
N LYS A 26 -7.78 0.93 7.89
CA LYS A 26 -8.34 0.84 9.24
C LYS A 26 -7.58 -0.19 10.05
N GLY A 27 -7.08 0.22 11.22
CA GLY A 27 -6.19 -0.60 12.04
C GLY A 27 -4.70 -0.47 11.65
N THR A 28 -4.37 0.28 10.59
CA THR A 28 -2.98 0.52 10.17
C THR A 28 -2.62 2.01 10.21
N LEU A 29 -3.03 2.80 9.22
CA LEU A 29 -2.86 4.25 9.18
C LEU A 29 -3.94 4.96 10.00
N LEU A 30 -5.15 4.43 9.99
CA LEU A 30 -6.33 5.03 10.61
C LEU A 30 -6.73 4.23 11.84
N ASP A 31 -7.20 4.93 12.87
CA ASP A 31 -7.93 4.27 13.94
C ASP A 31 -9.24 3.69 13.39
N PRO A 32 -9.53 2.39 13.63
CA PRO A 32 -10.70 1.75 13.04
C PRO A 32 -12.03 2.28 13.58
N VAL A 33 -12.04 3.03 14.69
CA VAL A 33 -13.26 3.56 15.32
C VAL A 33 -13.60 4.96 14.81
N ASP A 34 -12.64 5.89 14.80
CA ASP A 34 -12.92 7.31 14.51
C ASP A 34 -12.23 7.84 13.25
N LEU A 35 -11.38 7.02 12.62
CA LEU A 35 -10.54 7.34 11.46
C LEU A 35 -9.48 8.42 11.71
N THR A 36 -9.11 8.66 12.97
CA THR A 36 -7.97 9.53 13.28
C THR A 36 -6.67 8.92 12.71
N VAL A 37 -5.79 9.79 12.20
CA VAL A 37 -4.51 9.37 11.64
C VAL A 37 -3.56 8.96 12.78
N ARG A 38 -3.04 7.74 12.72
CA ARG A 38 -1.98 7.24 13.59
C ARG A 38 -0.65 7.87 13.16
N THR A 39 -0.33 9.04 13.71
CA THR A 39 0.85 9.84 13.36
C THR A 39 2.18 9.08 13.48
N SER A 40 2.26 8.11 14.39
CA SER A 40 3.43 7.24 14.56
C SER A 40 3.74 6.37 13.34
N ILE A 41 2.75 6.10 12.47
CA ILE A 41 2.86 5.26 11.28
C ILE A 41 2.90 6.08 9.98
N LEU A 42 2.44 7.34 10.02
CA LEU A 42 2.30 8.19 8.84
C LEU A 42 3.60 8.28 8.00
N GLY A 43 4.75 8.47 8.65
CA GLY A 43 6.04 8.56 7.95
C GLY A 43 6.39 7.30 7.16
N ASP A 44 6.09 6.12 7.71
CA ASP A 44 6.35 4.84 7.05
C ASP A 44 5.34 4.58 5.93
N PHE A 45 4.07 4.89 6.15
CA PHE A 45 3.03 4.83 5.13
C PHE A 45 3.38 5.70 3.90
N LEU A 46 3.82 6.94 4.10
CA LEU A 46 4.26 7.82 3.01
C LEU A 46 5.50 7.26 2.30
N ARG A 47 6.39 6.61 3.04
CA ARG A 47 7.53 5.89 2.44
C ARG A 47 7.05 4.74 1.53
N LEU A 48 6.02 4.00 1.93
CA LEU A 48 5.41 2.95 1.11
C LEU A 48 4.79 3.50 -0.17
N CYS A 49 4.04 4.59 -0.09
CA CYS A 49 3.45 5.26 -1.25
C CYS A 49 4.51 5.56 -2.32
N ARG A 50 5.70 6.01 -1.90
CA ARG A 50 6.80 6.38 -2.79
C ARG A 50 7.50 5.16 -3.41
N LEU A 51 7.76 4.14 -2.60
CA LEU A 51 8.71 3.06 -2.93
C LEU A 51 8.03 1.80 -3.50
N SER A 52 6.72 1.66 -3.33
CA SER A 52 5.97 0.47 -3.75
C SER A 52 4.90 0.80 -4.80
N SER A 53 4.38 -0.23 -5.45
CA SER A 53 3.07 -0.15 -6.11
C SER A 53 2.00 -0.43 -5.06
N LEU A 54 1.67 0.60 -4.27
CA LEU A 54 0.72 0.50 -3.17
C LEU A 54 -0.73 0.48 -3.68
N TYR A 55 -1.52 -0.42 -3.11
CA TYR A 55 -2.98 -0.46 -3.18
C TYR A 55 -3.53 -0.38 -1.76
N THR A 56 -4.68 0.27 -1.58
CA THR A 56 -5.43 0.18 -0.33
C THR A 56 -6.70 -0.61 -0.60
N VAL A 57 -7.10 -1.46 0.34
CA VAL A 57 -8.38 -2.17 0.31
C VAL A 57 -8.99 -2.03 1.69
N THR A 58 -9.97 -1.16 1.84
CA THR A 58 -10.51 -0.78 3.14
C THR A 58 -12.01 -1.02 3.19
N GLN A 59 -12.48 -1.69 4.24
CA GLN A 59 -13.91 -1.87 4.45
C GLN A 59 -14.55 -0.59 5.00
N VAL A 60 -15.62 -0.14 4.36
CA VAL A 60 -16.39 1.07 4.70
C VAL A 60 -17.87 0.74 4.87
N ALA A 61 -18.57 1.54 5.65
CA ALA A 61 -20.00 1.40 5.88
C ALA A 61 -20.84 2.05 4.78
N ASP A 62 -20.37 3.18 4.23
CA ASP A 62 -21.07 3.99 3.25
C ASP A 62 -20.11 4.90 2.47
N ASP A 63 -20.64 5.57 1.44
CA ASP A 63 -19.90 6.51 0.59
C ASP A 63 -19.34 7.71 1.39
N ALA A 64 -19.98 8.10 2.51
CA ALA A 64 -19.49 9.20 3.34
C ALA A 64 -18.20 8.81 4.08
N GLU A 65 -18.06 7.56 4.51
CA GLU A 65 -16.81 7.03 5.04
C GLU A 65 -15.72 6.98 3.96
N GLU A 66 -16.06 6.63 2.70
CA GLU A 66 -15.12 6.68 1.57
C GLU A 66 -14.58 8.08 1.34
N GLU A 67 -15.46 9.08 1.22
CA GLU A 67 -15.10 10.49 1.04
C GLU A 67 -14.21 10.97 2.18
N LYS A 68 -14.55 10.65 3.42
CA LYS A 68 -13.75 11.01 4.60
C LYS A 68 -12.34 10.42 4.54
N ILE A 69 -12.20 9.15 4.14
CA ILE A 69 -10.89 8.51 4.00
C ILE A 69 -10.07 9.15 2.87
N LEU A 70 -10.70 9.45 1.73
CA LEU A 70 -10.04 10.14 0.62
C LEU A 70 -9.52 11.53 1.03
N ASP A 71 -10.33 12.28 1.78
CA ASP A 71 -9.97 13.58 2.36
C ASP A 71 -8.76 13.49 3.30
N ILE A 72 -8.73 12.45 4.14
CA ILE A 72 -7.61 12.20 5.06
C ILE A 72 -6.33 11.90 4.28
N LEU A 73 -6.42 11.06 3.24
CA LEU A 73 -5.28 10.71 2.39
C LEU A 73 -4.71 11.94 1.67
N GLU A 74 -5.57 12.85 1.21
CA GLU A 74 -5.19 14.16 0.64
C GLU A 74 -4.43 15.00 1.67
N LYS A 75 -5.01 15.20 2.85
CA LYS A 75 -4.42 16.01 3.94
C LYS A 75 -3.08 15.44 4.42
N CYS A 76 -2.86 14.14 4.27
CA CYS A 76 -1.61 13.47 4.58
C CYS A 76 -0.55 13.56 3.47
N ALA A 77 -0.84 14.22 2.35
CA ALA A 77 -0.01 14.28 1.15
C ALA A 77 0.29 12.91 0.51
N SER A 78 -0.63 11.94 0.67
CA SER A 78 -0.42 10.55 0.25
C SER A 78 -0.33 10.44 -1.27
N PHE A 79 -1.19 11.18 -1.99
CA PHE A 79 -1.27 11.15 -3.44
C PHE A 79 -0.06 11.82 -4.09
N GLU A 80 0.36 12.97 -3.55
CA GLU A 80 1.58 13.68 -3.95
C GLU A 80 2.83 12.84 -3.67
N THR A 81 2.80 11.98 -2.65
CA THR A 81 3.91 11.10 -2.31
C THR A 81 3.96 9.83 -3.18
N GLY A 82 2.91 9.53 -3.96
CA GLY A 82 2.91 8.47 -4.96
C GLY A 82 1.80 7.43 -4.84
N LEU A 83 0.87 7.57 -3.89
CA LEU A 83 -0.36 6.78 -3.90
C LEU A 83 -1.21 7.21 -5.11
N ASN A 84 -1.68 6.25 -5.90
CA ASN A 84 -2.57 6.56 -7.01
C ASN A 84 -4.04 6.47 -6.55
N ARG A 85 -4.86 7.47 -6.87
CA ARG A 85 -6.30 7.47 -6.53
C ARG A 85 -7.03 6.20 -6.98
N HIS A 86 -6.76 5.73 -8.21
CA HIS A 86 -7.36 4.50 -8.75
C HIS A 86 -6.91 3.20 -8.04
N ARG A 87 -5.99 3.29 -7.08
CA ARG A 87 -5.54 2.16 -6.25
C ARG A 87 -6.05 2.26 -4.82
N VAL A 88 -6.86 3.28 -4.53
CA VAL A 88 -7.64 3.35 -3.30
C VAL A 88 -8.94 2.62 -3.56
N MET A 89 -9.07 1.43 -2.98
CA MET A 89 -10.22 0.56 -3.18
C MET A 89 -11.01 0.43 -1.87
N PHE A 90 -12.32 0.45 -2.02
CA PHE A 90 -13.28 0.31 -0.94
C PHE A 90 -14.18 -0.91 -1.19
N CYS A 91 -14.72 -1.46 -0.11
CA CYS A 91 -15.74 -2.51 -0.15
C CYS A 91 -16.58 -2.46 1.12
N ASP A 92 -17.76 -3.07 1.10
CA ASP A 92 -18.69 -3.13 2.23
C ASP A 92 -18.53 -4.39 3.09
N THR A 93 -17.81 -5.41 2.59
CA THR A 93 -17.72 -6.74 3.21
C THR A 93 -16.29 -7.26 3.30
N CYS A 94 -15.99 -8.03 4.34
CA CYS A 94 -14.71 -8.73 4.45
C CYS A 94 -14.46 -9.69 3.27
N HIS A 95 -15.52 -10.33 2.75
CA HIS A 95 -15.45 -11.19 1.56
C HIS A 95 -15.07 -10.39 0.31
N GLY A 96 -15.63 -9.19 0.14
CA GLY A 96 -15.26 -8.24 -0.90
C GLY A 96 -13.78 -7.89 -0.83
N ALA A 97 -13.28 -7.53 0.36
CA ALA A 97 -11.86 -7.24 0.57
C ALA A 97 -10.96 -8.41 0.15
N VAL A 98 -11.25 -9.63 0.63
CA VAL A 98 -10.48 -10.84 0.27
C VAL A 98 -10.48 -11.07 -1.24
N SER A 99 -11.62 -10.90 -1.91
CA SER A 99 -11.73 -11.06 -3.37
C SER A 99 -10.84 -10.07 -4.11
N MET A 100 -10.93 -8.79 -3.75
CA MET A 100 -10.11 -7.72 -4.35
C MET A 100 -8.62 -7.98 -4.13
N ILE A 101 -8.20 -8.28 -2.90
CA ILE A 101 -6.79 -8.51 -2.56
C ILE A 101 -6.22 -9.69 -3.37
N ARG A 102 -6.97 -10.77 -3.54
CA ARG A 102 -6.54 -11.91 -4.37
C ARG A 102 -6.38 -11.54 -5.84
N GLN A 103 -7.30 -10.75 -6.39
CA GLN A 103 -7.22 -10.29 -7.78
C GLN A 103 -6.03 -9.34 -8.01
N LEU A 104 -5.69 -8.52 -7.01
CA LEU A 104 -4.52 -7.65 -7.05
C LEU A 104 -3.20 -8.43 -7.08
N GLN A 105 -3.17 -9.66 -6.58
CA GLN A 105 -1.97 -10.50 -6.45
C GLN A 105 -0.77 -9.72 -5.85
N PRO A 106 -0.91 -9.09 -4.68
CA PRO A 106 0.19 -8.39 -4.04
C PRO A 106 1.24 -9.39 -3.56
N GLN A 107 2.48 -8.93 -3.43
CA GLN A 107 3.55 -9.70 -2.81
C GLN A 107 3.44 -9.68 -1.27
N MET A 108 2.76 -8.66 -0.73
CA MET A 108 2.45 -8.51 0.68
C MET A 108 1.10 -7.84 0.86
N HIS A 109 0.31 -8.35 1.81
CA HIS A 109 -0.85 -7.67 2.34
C HIS A 109 -0.65 -7.32 3.83
N ILE A 110 -0.97 -6.09 4.21
CA ILE A 110 -0.94 -5.62 5.60
C ILE A 110 -2.38 -5.52 6.12
N GLU A 111 -2.68 -6.28 7.17
CA GLU A 111 -4.04 -6.48 7.71
C GLU A 111 -4.05 -6.55 9.24
N ASP A 112 -5.12 -6.07 9.87
CA ASP A 112 -5.38 -6.17 11.31
C ASP A 112 -6.64 -6.99 11.62
N ASN A 113 -7.44 -7.34 10.61
CA ASN A 113 -8.57 -8.24 10.71
C ASN A 113 -8.11 -9.71 10.65
N GLY A 114 -8.26 -10.44 11.77
CA GLY A 114 -7.87 -11.85 11.87
C GLY A 114 -8.61 -12.77 10.90
N TRP A 115 -9.88 -12.52 10.59
CA TRP A 115 -10.64 -13.33 9.63
C TRP A 115 -10.11 -13.15 8.22
N ILE A 116 -9.88 -11.91 7.77
CA ILE A 116 -9.29 -11.62 6.45
C ILE A 116 -7.89 -12.24 6.36
N THR A 117 -7.11 -12.15 7.43
CA THR A 117 -5.77 -12.75 7.52
C THR A 117 -5.83 -14.25 7.23
N THR A 118 -6.64 -15.01 7.98
CA THR A 118 -6.83 -16.46 7.75
C THR A 118 -7.34 -16.76 6.34
N GLN A 119 -8.21 -15.92 5.78
CA GLN A 119 -8.70 -16.12 4.42
C GLN A 119 -7.63 -15.91 3.34
N LEU A 120 -6.57 -15.14 3.60
CA LEU A 120 -5.51 -14.84 2.64
C LEU A 120 -4.25 -15.69 2.83
N GLU A 121 -4.13 -16.41 3.94
CA GLU A 121 -3.04 -17.37 4.18
C GLU A 121 -2.91 -18.38 3.02
N GLY A 122 -1.67 -18.58 2.57
CA GLY A 122 -1.35 -19.44 1.42
C GLY A 122 -1.81 -18.90 0.04
N LYS A 123 -2.59 -17.81 0.00
CA LYS A 123 -3.09 -17.18 -1.25
C LYS A 123 -2.32 -15.91 -1.61
N VAL A 124 -1.78 -15.23 -0.60
CA VAL A 124 -0.87 -14.09 -0.75
C VAL A 124 0.49 -14.51 -0.16
N PRO A 125 1.63 -14.23 -0.82
CA PRO A 125 2.95 -14.68 -0.35
C PRO A 125 3.30 -14.26 1.07
N ARG A 126 2.78 -13.10 1.52
CA ARG A 126 2.90 -12.62 2.89
C ARG A 126 1.65 -11.86 3.29
N VAL A 127 1.05 -12.25 4.40
CA VAL A 127 0.01 -11.49 5.10
C VAL A 127 0.55 -11.22 6.50
N CYS A 128 0.51 -9.97 6.94
CA CYS A 128 1.10 -9.61 8.24
C CYS A 128 0.41 -8.40 8.87
N PRO A 129 0.48 -8.27 10.21
CA PRO A 129 0.06 -7.08 10.92
C PRO A 129 0.82 -5.82 10.49
N ALA A 130 0.23 -4.64 10.73
CA ALA A 130 0.82 -3.32 10.43
C ALA A 130 2.28 -3.21 10.87
N LYS A 131 2.54 -3.53 12.14
CA LYS A 131 3.85 -3.42 12.77
C LYS A 131 4.91 -4.30 12.11
N GLU A 132 4.53 -5.46 11.60
CA GLU A 132 5.45 -6.40 10.95
C GLU A 132 5.67 -6.06 9.48
N GLY A 133 4.60 -5.73 8.75
CA GLY A 133 4.66 -5.36 7.35
C GLY A 133 5.55 -4.15 7.11
N LEU A 134 5.37 -3.09 7.92
CA LEU A 134 6.16 -1.87 7.82
C LEU A 134 7.65 -2.13 8.10
N LYS A 135 7.97 -2.90 9.15
CA LYS A 135 9.36 -3.28 9.47
C LYS A 135 10.02 -4.08 8.36
N PHE A 136 9.31 -5.06 7.78
CA PHE A 136 9.82 -5.85 6.67
C PHE A 136 10.14 -4.96 5.47
N LEU A 137 9.29 -3.97 5.18
CA LEU A 137 9.48 -3.05 4.07
C LEU A 137 10.69 -2.15 4.31
N GLU A 138 10.88 -1.65 5.54
CA GLU A 138 12.10 -0.92 5.89
C GLU A 138 13.37 -1.74 5.65
N GLN A 139 13.38 -3.02 6.03
CA GLN A 139 14.53 -3.92 5.83
C GLN A 139 14.77 -4.23 4.35
N SER A 140 13.69 -4.54 3.61
CA SER A 140 13.75 -4.89 2.18
C SER A 140 14.21 -3.71 1.32
N LEU A 141 13.88 -2.48 1.71
CA LEU A 141 14.29 -1.29 0.97
C LEU A 141 15.74 -0.88 1.26
N ARG A 142 16.27 -1.23 2.44
CA ARG A 142 17.69 -1.03 2.77
C ARG A 142 18.60 -2.01 1.99
N SER A 143 18.17 -3.25 1.80
CA SER A 143 18.95 -4.27 1.08
C SER A 143 19.02 -4.05 -0.44
N HIS A 144 18.09 -3.32 -1.05
CA HIS A 144 18.14 -2.95 -2.48
C HIS A 144 19.03 -1.73 -2.79
N ARG A 145 19.70 -1.16 -1.79
CA ARG A 145 20.64 -0.03 -1.93
C ARG A 145 22.11 -0.42 -1.69
N SER A 146 22.39 -1.72 -1.46
CA SER A 146 23.75 -2.26 -1.30
C SER A 146 24.19 -3.02 -2.53
#